data_AF-A0A397SD34-F1
#
_entry.id   AF-A0A397SD34-F1
#
_cell.length_a   1.000
_cell.length_b   1.000
_cell.length_c   1.000
_cell.angle_alpha   90.00
_cell.angle_beta   90.00
_cell.angle_gamma   90.00
#
_symmetry.space_group_name_H-M   'P 1'
#
loop_
_entity.id
_entity.type
_entity.pdbx_description
1 polymer ?
#
loop_
_entity_poly.entity_id
_entity_poly.type
_entity_poly.pdbx_seq_one_letter_code
_entity_poly.pdbx_strand_id
1 'polypeptide(L)'
;MSNIRDKLVFAAYERAYALTDYNIHNDLDKRHEFRKQTILADESLTNDEKSEAIKKFNKYHDFGKILYNEGKKRICENCQEECLATLYCEY
;
A
#
# COMPACT_ATOMS: atom_id res chain seq x y z
N MET A 1 -6.67 18.31 14.66
CA MET A 1 -7.31 17.30 13.79
C MET A 1 -7.22 17.84 12.38
N SER A 2 -6.56 17.13 11.48
CA SER A 2 -6.56 17.51 10.06
C SER A 2 -7.90 17.15 9.44
N ASN A 3 -8.40 18.04 8.58
CA ASN A 3 -9.66 17.81 7.87
C ASN A 3 -9.34 17.02 6.59
N ILE A 4 -9.19 15.70 6.74
CA ILE A 4 -8.89 14.79 5.64
C ILE A 4 -10.11 14.70 4.72
N ARG A 5 -9.92 14.99 3.42
CA ARG A 5 -10.98 14.87 2.42
C ARG A 5 -11.00 13.44 1.89
N ASP A 6 -11.74 12.56 2.56
CA ASP A 6 -11.80 11.12 2.23
C ASP A 6 -12.13 10.82 0.76
N LYS A 7 -13.03 11.61 0.14
CA LYS A 7 -13.37 11.48 -1.28
C LYS A 7 -12.17 11.72 -2.19
N LEU A 8 -11.33 12.69 -1.85
CA LEU A 8 -10.14 13.02 -2.64
C LEU A 8 -9.05 11.96 -2.46
N VAL A 9 -8.85 11.50 -1.22
CA VAL A 9 -7.96 10.37 -0.90
C VAL A 9 -8.37 9.13 -1.68
N PHE A 10 -9.66 8.81 -1.69
CA PHE A 10 -10.18 7.66 -2.45
C PHE A 10 -10.00 7.84 -3.96
N ALA A 11 -10.28 9.02 -4.51
CA ALA A 11 -10.07 9.29 -5.93
C ALA A 11 -8.59 9.16 -6.35
N ALA A 12 -7.66 9.65 -5.51
CA ALA A 12 -6.22 9.50 -5.77
C ALA A 12 -5.76 8.04 -5.67
N TYR A 13 -6.32 7.28 -4.71
CA TYR A 13 -6.09 5.84 -4.58
C TYR A 13 -6.52 5.09 -5.86
N GLU A 14 -7.77 5.28 -6.31
CA GLU A 14 -8.30 4.67 -7.54
C GLU A 14 -7.49 5.07 -8.78
N ARG A 15 -7.09 6.35 -8.88
CA ARG A 15 -6.24 6.83 -9.97
C ARG A 15 -4.89 6.09 -10.01
N ALA A 16 -4.23 5.93 -8.86
CA ALA A 16 -2.96 5.21 -8.80
C ALA A 16 -3.10 3.74 -9.23
N TYR A 17 -4.22 3.08 -8.89
CA TYR A 17 -4.53 1.75 -9.41
C TYR A 17 -4.72 1.74 -10.92
N ALA A 18 -5.52 2.66 -11.45
CA ALA A 18 -5.80 2.77 -12.88
C ALA A 18 -4.55 3.08 -13.72
N LEU A 19 -3.61 3.84 -13.16
CA LEU A 19 -2.32 4.16 -13.80
C LEU A 19 -1.29 3.03 -13.72
N THR A 20 -1.54 1.98 -12.94
CA THR A 20 -0.56 0.89 -12.78
C THR A 20 -0.48 0.07 -14.06
N ASP A 21 0.64 0.18 -14.79
CA ASP A 21 0.96 -0.73 -15.88
C ASP A 21 1.47 -2.07 -15.33
N TYR A 22 0.71 -3.14 -15.54
CA TYR A 22 1.01 -4.47 -15.01
C TYR A 22 2.12 -5.20 -15.78
N ASN A 23 2.49 -4.75 -16.98
CA ASN A 23 3.63 -5.29 -17.72
C ASN A 23 4.95 -4.70 -17.19
N ILE A 24 4.95 -3.42 -16.78
CA ILE A 24 6.12 -2.74 -16.20
C ILE A 24 6.25 -3.08 -14.71
N HIS A 25 5.18 -2.90 -13.94
CA HIS A 25 5.11 -3.22 -12.52
C HIS A 25 4.55 -4.64 -12.37
N ASN A 26 5.36 -5.62 -12.76
CA ASN A 26 4.93 -7.00 -12.94
C ASN A 26 4.81 -7.82 -11.65
N ASP A 27 5.31 -7.33 -10.51
CA ASP A 27 5.16 -7.96 -9.19
C ASP A 27 4.47 -7.02 -8.17
N LEU A 28 4.05 -7.59 -7.04
CA LEU A 28 3.31 -6.85 -6.00
C LEU A 28 4.11 -5.68 -5.41
N ASP A 29 5.41 -5.87 -5.17
CA ASP A 29 6.28 -4.86 -4.56
C ASP A 29 6.46 -3.66 -5.51
N LYS A 30 6.69 -3.91 -6.80
CA LYS A 30 6.79 -2.85 -7.82
C LYS A 30 5.49 -2.07 -7.96
N ARG A 31 4.34 -2.75 -7.97
CA ARG A 31 3.02 -2.09 -8.06
C ARG A 31 2.79 -1.21 -6.83
N HIS A 32 3.12 -1.72 -5.65
CA HIS A 32 2.99 -1.01 -4.40
C HIS A 32 3.84 0.26 -4.37
N GLU A 33 5.13 0.17 -4.72
CA GLU A 33 6.01 1.33 -4.76
C GLU A 33 5.58 2.35 -5.82
N PHE A 34 5.18 1.91 -7.01
CA PHE A 34 4.65 2.81 -8.04
C PHE A 34 3.44 3.62 -7.51
N ARG A 35 2.45 2.95 -6.94
CA ARG A 35 1.24 3.59 -6.41
C ARG A 35 1.56 4.60 -5.29
N LYS A 36 2.50 4.27 -4.40
CA LYS A 36 2.99 5.20 -3.38
C LYS A 36 3.61 6.44 -4.01
N GLN A 37 4.47 6.28 -5.02
CA GLN A 37 5.08 7.42 -5.73
C GLN A 37 4.03 8.28 -6.44
N THR A 38 3.00 7.67 -7.04
CA THR A 38 1.87 8.40 -7.64
C THR A 38 1.16 9.29 -6.60
N ILE A 39 0.89 8.77 -5.39
CA ILE A 39 0.28 9.56 -4.32
C ILE A 39 1.21 10.66 -3.82
N LEU A 40 2.50 10.36 -3.64
CA LEU A 40 3.47 11.33 -3.16
C LEU A 40 3.63 12.51 -4.14
N ALA A 41 3.54 12.23 -5.44
CA ALA A 41 3.59 13.23 -6.50
C ALA A 41 2.27 14.01 -6.70
N ASP A 42 1.14 13.58 -6.11
CA ASP A 42 -0.14 14.28 -6.28
C ASP A 42 -0.16 15.58 -5.44
N GLU A 43 0.01 16.72 -6.11
CA GLU A 43 0.02 18.05 -5.48
C GLU A 43 -1.37 18.50 -4.95
N SER A 44 -2.45 17.81 -5.34
CA SER A 44 -3.79 18.14 -4.85
C SER A 44 -4.06 17.65 -3.42
N LEU A 45 -3.23 16.72 -2.93
CA LEU A 45 -3.31 16.14 -1.61
C LEU A 45 -2.40 16.85 -0.61
N THR A 46 -2.90 17.04 0.60
CA THR A 46 -2.09 17.43 1.76
C THR A 46 -1.22 16.26 2.24
N ASN A 47 -0.20 16.53 3.07
CA ASN A 47 0.67 15.47 3.61
C ASN A 47 -0.10 14.43 4.46
N ASP A 48 -1.14 14.86 5.17
CA ASP A 48 -1.97 13.95 5.97
C ASP A 48 -2.81 13.04 5.06
N GLU A 49 -3.36 13.59 3.98
CA GLU A 49 -4.12 12.84 2.98
C GLU A 49 -3.24 11.84 2.22
N LYS A 50 -2.01 12.23 1.86
CA LYS A 50 -1.00 11.33 1.28
C LYS A 50 -0.69 10.17 2.23
N SER A 51 -0.51 10.49 3.52
CA SER A 51 -0.23 9.49 4.55
C SER A 51 -1.37 8.50 4.70
N GLU A 52 -2.63 8.96 4.70
CA GLU A 52 -3.80 8.07 4.76
C GLU A 52 -3.95 7.19 3.51
N ALA A 53 -3.71 7.73 2.31
CA ALA A 53 -3.69 6.93 1.08
C ALA A 53 -2.60 5.84 1.13
N ILE A 54 -1.37 6.19 1.53
CA ILE A 54 -0.25 5.25 1.64
C ILE A 54 -0.54 4.17 2.69
N LYS A 55 -1.14 4.54 3.83
CA LYS A 55 -1.57 3.57 4.85
C LYS A 55 -2.56 2.55 4.30
N LYS A 56 -3.49 2.96 3.42
CA LYS A 56 -4.36 2.02 2.70
C LYS A 56 -3.55 1.12 1.77
N PHE A 57 -2.64 1.66 0.98
CA PHE A 57 -1.78 0.86 0.10
C PHE A 57 -0.96 -0.18 0.86
N ASN A 58 -0.33 0.18 1.98
CA ASN A 58 0.47 -0.75 2.79
C ASN A 58 -0.39 -1.93 3.30
N LYS A 59 -1.62 -1.66 3.77
CA LYS A 59 -2.55 -2.72 4.20
C LYS A 59 -2.90 -3.68 3.06
N TYR A 60 -3.20 -3.12 1.88
CA TYR A 60 -3.50 -3.93 0.69
C TYR A 60 -2.29 -4.70 0.18
N HIS A 61 -1.09 -4.16 0.34
CA HIS A 61 0.16 -4.84 -0.03
C HIS A 61 0.40 -6.06 0.84
N ASP A 62 0.29 -5.92 2.17
CA ASP A 62 0.37 -7.06 3.09
C ASP A 62 -0.70 -8.11 2.80
N PHE A 63 -1.95 -7.67 2.60
CA PHE A 63 -3.04 -8.57 2.20
C PHE A 63 -2.73 -9.30 0.89
N GLY A 64 -2.19 -8.59 -0.11
CA GLY A 64 -1.79 -9.17 -1.38
C GLY A 64 -0.68 -10.20 -1.24
N LYS A 65 0.34 -9.92 -0.44
CA LYS A 65 1.43 -10.87 -0.16
C LYS A 65 0.90 -12.18 0.40
N ILE A 66 0.00 -12.12 1.38
CA ILE A 66 -0.64 -13.30 1.97
C ILE A 66 -1.49 -14.03 0.92
N LEU A 67 -2.36 -13.31 0.22
CA LEU A 67 -3.30 -13.89 -0.75
C LEU A 67 -2.59 -14.64 -1.88
N TYR A 68 -1.48 -14.08 -2.38
CA TYR A 68 -0.72 -14.67 -3.49
C TYR A 68 0.49 -15.50 -3.02
N ASN A 69 0.72 -15.59 -1.70
CA ASN A 69 1.89 -16.21 -1.09
C ASN A 69 3.21 -15.73 -1.75
N GLU A 70 3.30 -14.41 -1.96
CA GLU A 70 4.38 -13.75 -2.70
C GLU A 70 5.07 -12.73 -1.80
N GLY A 71 6.39 -12.57 -1.99
CA GLY A 71 7.21 -11.59 -1.28
C GLY A 71 8.13 -12.23 -0.25
N LYS A 72 8.78 -11.37 0.54
CA LYS A 72 9.74 -11.81 1.55
C LYS A 72 9.05 -12.05 2.88
N LYS A 73 9.23 -13.26 3.40
CA LYS A 73 8.86 -13.59 4.77
C LYS A 73 9.80 -12.92 5.76
N ARG A 74 9.29 -12.60 6.94
CA ARG A 74 10.03 -12.14 8.12
C ARG A 74 9.65 -13.00 9.32
N ILE A 75 10.53 -13.11 10.29
CA ILE A 75 10.13 -13.62 11.60
C ILE A 75 9.32 -12.53 12.30
N CYS A 76 8.06 -12.84 12.62
CA CYS A 76 7.17 -11.91 13.30
C CYS A 76 7.55 -11.82 14.78
N GLU A 77 7.82 -10.63 15.30
CA GLU A 77 8.20 -10.43 16.70
C GLU A 77 7.09 -10.87 17.69
N ASN A 78 5.83 -10.84 17.27
CA ASN A 78 4.70 -11.16 18.14
C ASN A 78 4.48 -12.66 18.32
N CYS A 79 4.59 -13.46 17.25
CA CYS A 79 4.33 -14.90 17.28
C CYS A 79 5.57 -15.76 17.06
N GLN A 80 6.71 -15.17 16.69
CA GLN A 80 7.97 -15.85 16.37
C GLN A 80 7.92 -16.80 15.15
N GLU A 81 6.84 -16.74 14.36
CA GLU A 81 6.66 -17.51 13.13
C GLU A 81 7.05 -16.70 11.88
N GLU A 82 7.24 -17.39 10.76
CA GLU A 82 7.38 -16.75 9.46
C GLU A 82 6.05 -16.11 9.01
N CYS A 83 6.04 -14.79 8.84
CA CYS A 83 4.92 -14.03 8.27
C CYS A 83 5.36 -13.25 7.03
N LEU A 84 4.46 -13.08 6.08
CA LEU A 84 4.58 -12.22 4.89
C LEU A 84 4.18 -10.76 5.16
N ALA A 85 3.14 -10.55 5.97
CA ALA A 85 2.65 -9.23 6.35
C ALA A 85 3.64 -8.49 7.24
N THR A 86 3.77 -7.20 7.02
CA THR A 86 4.67 -6.30 7.74
C THR A 86 3.98 -5.51 8.84
N LEU A 87 2.68 -5.21 8.67
CA LEU A 87 1.90 -4.37 9.57
C LEU A 87 1.18 -5.13 10.68
N TYR A 88 1.00 -6.44 10.56
CA TYR A 88 0.29 -7.26 11.54
C TYR A 88 0.85 -8.68 11.61
N CYS A 89 0.44 -9.40 12.66
CA CYS A 89 0.71 -10.82 12.85
C CYS A 89 -0.34 -11.64 12.10
N GLU A 90 0.07 -12.66 11.35
CA GLU A 90 -0.84 -13.52 10.58
C GLU A 90 -1.56 -14.58 11.42
N TYR A 91 -1.07 -14.78 12.65
CA TYR A 91 -1.53 -15.77 13.62
C TYR A 91 -2.13 -15.09 14.86
#